data_AF-A0A1Q7Q259-F1
#
_entry.id   AF-A0A1Q7Q259-F1
#
_cell.length_a   1.000
_cell.length_b   1.000
_cell.length_c   1.000
_cell.angle_alpha   90.00
_cell.angle_beta   90.00
_cell.angle_gamma   90.00
#
_symmetry.space_group_name_H-M   'P 1'
#
loop_
_entity.id
_entity.type
_entity.pdbx_description
1 polymer ?
#
loop_
_entity_poly.entity_id
_entity_poly.type
_entity_poly.pdbx_seq_one_letter_code
_entity_poly.pdbx_strand_id
1 'polypeptide(L)'
;GRPRDVAEENLQARARGNLLMALSNKLGWLVLTTGNKSEMSVGYATLYGDMAGGFAVIKDVPKTLVYRLAKWRNARGSRPVIPPGVLERAPTAELRENQTDQDTLPPYEVLDPILKLYVEDDRSAEEIAAQGFDPATVARVIEMVDHSEYKRRQAPPGIKITPKAFGKDRRLPITNWYRGRRPAEAPTRPTGA
;
A
#
# COMPACT_ATOMS: atom_id res chain seq x y z
N GLY A 1 32.61 1.27 -3.62
CA GLY A 1 31.24 0.92 -4.07
C GLY A 1 30.27 1.97 -3.56
N ARG A 2 29.03 2.00 -4.08
CA ARG A 2 27.95 2.85 -3.54
C ARG A 2 27.38 2.25 -2.25
N PRO A 3 26.83 3.06 -1.33
CA PRO A 3 26.17 2.54 -0.12
C PRO A 3 24.90 1.77 -0.49
N ARG A 4 24.51 0.86 0.40
CA ARG A 4 23.25 0.10 0.30
C ARG A 4 22.05 1.03 0.28
N ASP A 5 21.08 0.75 -0.58
CA ASP A 5 19.82 1.48 -0.65
C ASP A 5 18.63 0.54 -0.95
N VAL A 6 17.53 1.09 -1.46
CA VAL A 6 16.32 0.35 -1.82
C VAL A 6 16.56 -0.70 -2.91
N ALA A 7 17.67 -0.63 -3.65
CA ALA A 7 18.03 -1.60 -4.69
C ALA A 7 18.26 -2.99 -4.09
N GLU A 8 19.07 -3.11 -3.03
CA GLU A 8 19.33 -4.40 -2.38
C GLU A 8 18.09 -4.97 -1.68
N GLU A 9 17.24 -4.11 -1.13
CA GLU A 9 15.96 -4.52 -0.53
C GLU A 9 14.99 -5.05 -1.60
N ASN A 10 14.82 -4.32 -2.71
CA ASN A 10 13.95 -4.73 -3.80
C ASN A 10 14.46 -6.00 -4.51
N LEU A 11 15.77 -6.21 -4.59
CA LEU A 11 16.35 -7.43 -5.15
C LEU A 11 15.92 -8.66 -4.33
N GLN A 12 15.97 -8.58 -3.00
CA GLN A 12 15.52 -9.67 -2.13
C GLN A 12 14.03 -9.99 -2.32
N ALA A 13 13.18 -8.97 -2.37
CA ALA A 13 11.75 -9.17 -2.60
C ALA A 13 11.47 -9.83 -3.96
N ARG A 14 12.15 -9.39 -5.03
CA ARG A 14 12.02 -9.99 -6.39
C ARG A 14 12.53 -11.42 -6.45
N ALA A 15 13.62 -11.74 -5.74
CA ALA A 15 14.12 -13.11 -5.66
C ALA A 15 13.08 -14.05 -5.02
N ARG A 16 12.39 -13.60 -3.96
CA ARG A 16 11.29 -14.35 -3.33
C ARG A 16 10.13 -14.56 -4.32
N GLY A 17 9.72 -13.51 -5.04
CA GLY A 17 8.70 -13.59 -6.08
C GLY A 17 9.04 -14.61 -7.18
N ASN A 18 10.25 -14.55 -7.73
CA ASN A 18 10.73 -15.49 -8.74
C ASN A 18 10.72 -16.94 -8.25
N LEU A 19 11.14 -17.19 -7.01
CA LEU A 19 11.15 -18.53 -6.43
C LEU A 19 9.72 -19.10 -6.32
N LEU A 20 8.77 -18.32 -5.81
CA LEU A 20 7.37 -18.74 -5.68
C LEU A 20 6.73 -19.00 -7.04
N MET A 21 7.02 -18.17 -8.04
CA MET A 21 6.54 -18.37 -9.41
C MET A 21 7.16 -19.61 -10.07
N ALA A 22 8.44 -19.91 -9.80
CA ALA A 22 9.07 -21.14 -10.28
C ALA A 22 8.40 -22.39 -9.69
N LEU A 23 8.08 -22.38 -8.39
CA LEU A 23 7.33 -23.45 -7.75
C LEU A 23 5.91 -23.59 -8.32
N SER A 24 5.21 -22.47 -8.51
CA SER A 24 3.90 -22.43 -9.15
C SER A 24 3.91 -23.08 -10.53
N ASN A 25 4.85 -22.69 -11.39
CA ASN A 25 5.01 -23.28 -12.73
C ASN A 25 5.30 -24.79 -12.68
N LYS A 26 6.10 -25.24 -11.70
CA LYS A 26 6.50 -26.65 -11.59
C LYS A 26 5.41 -27.55 -11.00
N LEU A 27 4.62 -27.02 -10.06
CA LEU A 27 3.68 -27.79 -9.23
C LEU A 27 2.21 -27.49 -9.55
N GLY A 28 1.92 -26.53 -10.43
CA GLY A 28 0.55 -26.14 -10.79
C GLY A 28 -0.18 -25.33 -9.70
N TRP A 29 0.55 -24.74 -8.76
CA TRP A 29 -0.04 -23.97 -7.65
C TRP A 29 -0.37 -22.53 -8.06
N LEU A 30 -1.39 -21.94 -7.44
CA LEU A 30 -1.65 -20.50 -7.55
C LEU A 30 -0.91 -19.74 -6.44
N VAL A 31 0.00 -18.84 -6.80
CA VAL A 31 0.63 -17.95 -5.82
C VAL A 31 -0.38 -16.91 -5.34
N LEU A 32 -0.62 -16.87 -4.04
CA LEU A 32 -1.45 -15.87 -3.38
C LEU A 32 -0.56 -14.73 -2.87
N THR A 33 -0.81 -13.51 -3.33
CA THR A 33 -0.09 -12.33 -2.80
C THR A 33 -0.72 -11.85 -1.51
N THR A 34 0.10 -11.24 -0.66
CA THR A 34 -0.25 -10.90 0.74
C THR A 34 -0.29 -9.39 1.00
N GLY A 35 -0.16 -8.56 -0.04
CA GLY A 35 -0.30 -7.12 0.07
C GLY A 35 -1.71 -6.71 0.48
N ASN A 36 -1.82 -5.91 1.53
CA ASN A 36 -3.11 -5.42 2.04
C ASN A 36 -3.49 -4.04 1.48
N LYS A 37 -4.71 -3.55 1.77
CA LYS A 37 -5.20 -2.29 1.20
C LYS A 37 -4.31 -1.11 1.56
N SER A 38 -3.81 -1.04 2.78
CA SER A 38 -3.00 0.07 3.27
C SER A 38 -1.66 0.14 2.53
N GLU A 39 -0.95 -0.98 2.43
CA GLU A 39 0.31 -1.11 1.69
C GLU A 39 0.13 -0.77 0.21
N MET A 40 -0.89 -1.34 -0.43
CA MET A 40 -1.18 -1.09 -1.85
C MET A 40 -1.62 0.36 -2.11
N SER A 41 -2.27 1.01 -1.13
CA SER A 41 -2.70 2.40 -1.26
C SER A 41 -1.52 3.32 -1.42
N VAL A 42 -0.53 3.22 -0.54
CA VAL A 42 0.64 4.10 -0.50
C VAL A 42 1.85 3.55 -1.25
N GLY A 43 1.66 2.44 -1.97
CA GLY A 43 2.69 1.77 -2.76
C GLY A 43 3.86 1.24 -1.95
N TYR A 44 3.61 0.86 -0.70
CA TYR A 44 4.57 0.14 0.15
C TYR A 44 4.66 -1.33 -0.30
N ALA A 45 5.25 -1.50 -1.48
CA ALA A 45 5.30 -2.74 -2.23
C ALA A 45 6.45 -2.71 -3.24
N THR A 46 7.04 -3.87 -3.49
CA THR A 46 8.03 -4.07 -4.54
C THR A 46 7.35 -4.69 -5.76
N LEU A 47 7.38 -3.96 -6.88
CA LEU A 47 6.96 -4.51 -8.17
C LEU A 47 7.76 -5.78 -8.49
N TYR A 48 7.01 -6.84 -8.82
CA TYR A 48 7.51 -8.18 -9.11
C TYR A 48 8.18 -8.89 -7.92
N GLY A 49 8.04 -8.32 -6.71
CA GLY A 49 8.39 -8.95 -5.44
C GLY A 49 7.15 -9.51 -4.75
N ASP A 50 6.72 -8.87 -3.67
CA ASP A 50 5.48 -9.21 -2.95
C ASP A 50 4.20 -9.11 -3.81
N MET A 51 4.26 -8.36 -4.91
CA MET A 51 3.18 -8.26 -5.88
C MET A 51 3.15 -9.42 -6.90
N ALA A 52 4.15 -10.31 -6.92
CA ALA A 52 4.23 -11.43 -7.85
C ALA A 52 3.30 -12.57 -7.42
N GLY A 53 2.14 -12.69 -8.07
CA GLY A 53 1.24 -13.82 -7.89
C GLY A 53 -0.03 -13.69 -8.70
N GLY A 54 -0.90 -14.70 -8.62
CA GLY A 54 -2.10 -14.78 -9.44
C GLY A 54 -3.35 -14.20 -8.77
N PHE A 55 -3.37 -14.10 -7.43
CA PHE A 55 -4.53 -13.57 -6.71
C PHE A 55 -4.15 -12.92 -5.38
N ALA A 56 -4.70 -11.74 -5.10
CA ALA A 56 -4.43 -10.94 -3.91
C ALA A 56 -5.60 -11.02 -2.92
N VAL A 57 -5.52 -11.97 -2.00
CA VAL A 57 -6.65 -12.34 -1.11
C VAL A 57 -7.10 -11.17 -0.23
N ILE A 58 -6.14 -10.41 0.30
CA ILE A 58 -6.40 -9.33 1.27
C ILE A 58 -6.17 -7.92 0.68
N LYS A 59 -6.16 -7.79 -0.65
CA LYS A 59 -5.89 -6.52 -1.35
C LYS A 59 -6.80 -5.35 -0.95
N ASP A 60 -8.03 -5.64 -0.56
CA ASP A 60 -9.01 -4.62 -0.15
C ASP A 60 -9.30 -4.66 1.37
N VAL A 61 -8.41 -5.25 2.16
CA VAL A 61 -8.48 -5.28 3.62
C VAL A 61 -7.49 -4.27 4.21
N PRO A 62 -7.93 -3.21 4.92
CA PRO A 62 -7.01 -2.31 5.64
C PRO A 62 -6.18 -3.03 6.70
N LYS A 63 -4.95 -2.59 6.98
CA LYS A 63 -4.04 -3.24 7.93
C LYS A 63 -4.66 -3.38 9.32
N THR A 64 -5.33 -2.34 9.81
CA THR A 64 -6.07 -2.37 11.08
C THR A 64 -7.14 -3.48 11.09
N LEU A 65 -7.81 -3.72 9.94
CA LEU A 65 -8.75 -4.83 9.80
C LEU A 65 -8.05 -6.19 9.71
N VAL A 66 -6.86 -6.29 9.10
CA VAL A 66 -6.06 -7.53 9.10
C VAL A 66 -5.78 -7.99 10.53
N TYR A 67 -5.33 -7.09 11.42
CA TYR A 67 -5.10 -7.42 12.83
C TYR A 67 -6.39 -7.85 13.54
N ARG A 68 -7.52 -7.16 13.31
CA ARG A 68 -8.82 -7.53 13.88
C ARG A 68 -9.28 -8.91 13.41
N LEU A 69 -9.13 -9.21 12.12
CA LEU A 69 -9.49 -10.50 11.53
C LEU A 69 -8.61 -11.63 12.06
N ALA A 70 -7.30 -11.38 12.24
CA ALA A 70 -6.39 -12.37 12.81
C ALA A 70 -6.77 -12.72 14.26
N LYS A 71 -7.05 -11.71 15.09
CA LYS A 71 -7.54 -11.90 16.47
C LYS A 71 -8.87 -12.66 16.50
N TRP A 72 -9.82 -12.25 15.65
CA TRP A 72 -11.10 -12.95 15.51
C TRP A 72 -10.93 -14.41 15.08
N ARG A 73 -10.03 -14.69 14.13
CA ARG A 73 -9.77 -16.05 13.64
C ARG A 73 -9.17 -16.94 14.72
N ASN A 74 -8.27 -16.41 15.54
CA ASN A 74 -7.68 -17.13 16.66
C ASN A 74 -8.72 -17.45 17.75
N ALA A 75 -9.72 -16.59 17.96
CA ALA A 75 -10.80 -16.83 18.92
C ALA A 75 -11.83 -17.89 18.47
N ARG A 76 -11.81 -18.31 17.19
CA ARG A 76 -12.82 -19.21 16.60
C ARG A 76 -12.51 -20.72 16.72
N GLY A 77 -11.37 -21.10 17.28
CA GLY A 77 -10.94 -22.50 17.38
C GLY A 77 -10.46 -22.89 18.77
N SER A 78 -10.20 -24.19 18.98
CA SER A 78 -9.67 -24.72 20.24
C SER A 78 -8.24 -24.25 20.55
N ARG A 79 -7.51 -23.75 19.53
CA ARG A 79 -6.17 -23.16 19.66
C ARG A 79 -5.96 -22.06 18.62
N PRO A 80 -5.11 -21.06 18.91
CA PRO A 80 -4.74 -20.05 17.93
C PRO A 80 -4.01 -20.69 16.74
N VAL A 81 -4.37 -20.27 15.52
CA VAL A 81 -3.72 -20.71 14.28
C VAL A 81 -2.68 -19.71 13.78
N ILE A 82 -2.81 -18.45 14.17
CA ILE A 82 -1.83 -17.39 13.94
C ILE A 82 -1.04 -17.19 15.25
N PRO A 83 0.29 -17.37 15.25
CA PRO A 83 1.09 -17.21 16.47
C PRO A 83 0.96 -15.82 17.09
N PRO A 84 0.84 -15.68 18.43
CA PRO A 84 0.72 -14.38 19.10
C PRO A 84 1.86 -13.41 18.78
N GLY A 85 3.11 -13.92 18.71
CA GLY A 85 4.28 -13.10 18.39
C GLY A 85 4.22 -12.41 17.02
N VAL A 86 3.47 -12.94 16.05
CA VAL A 86 3.23 -12.27 14.76
C VAL A 86 2.35 -11.03 14.91
N LEU A 87 1.46 -11.02 15.91
CA LEU A 87 0.55 -9.90 16.18
C LEU A 87 1.15 -8.86 17.13
N GLU A 88 2.13 -9.25 17.94
CA GLU A 88 2.81 -8.39 18.91
C GLU A 88 4.01 -7.64 18.31
N ARG A 89 4.67 -8.23 17.31
CA ARG A 89 5.80 -7.60 16.63
C ARG A 89 5.35 -6.43 15.75
N ALA A 90 6.21 -5.41 15.66
CA ALA A 90 6.05 -4.33 14.70
C ALA A 90 5.98 -4.88 13.25
N PRO A 91 5.08 -4.36 12.41
CA PRO A 91 4.95 -4.80 11.03
C PRO A 91 6.20 -4.40 10.22
N THR A 92 6.65 -5.31 9.35
CA THR A 92 7.92 -5.19 8.61
C THR A 92 7.95 -6.08 7.37
N ALA A 93 8.69 -5.66 6.33
CA ALA A 93 8.97 -6.44 5.12
C ALA A 93 10.19 -7.38 5.26
N GLU A 94 10.94 -7.26 6.36
CA GLU A 94 12.14 -8.05 6.67
C GLU A 94 13.17 -8.09 5.51
N LEU A 95 13.47 -6.91 4.96
CA LEU A 95 14.44 -6.71 3.89
C LEU A 95 15.78 -6.17 4.41
N ARG A 96 15.80 -5.58 5.61
CA ARG A 96 17.01 -5.17 6.33
C ARG A 96 16.82 -5.29 7.85
N GLU A 97 17.92 -5.25 8.57
CA GLU A 97 17.92 -5.32 10.04
C GLU A 97 17.14 -4.16 10.65
N ASN A 98 16.41 -4.47 11.73
CA ASN A 98 15.59 -3.53 12.49
C ASN A 98 14.57 -2.73 11.66
N GLN A 99 14.21 -3.22 10.47
CA GLN A 99 13.21 -2.59 9.62
C GLN A 99 11.83 -2.62 10.26
N THR A 100 11.12 -1.50 10.20
CA THR A 100 9.69 -1.40 10.50
C THR A 100 8.99 -0.60 9.40
N ASP A 101 7.72 -0.89 9.15
CA ASP A 101 6.90 -0.11 8.21
C ASP A 101 6.87 1.38 8.59
N GLN A 102 7.00 1.67 9.90
CA GLN A 102 7.02 3.05 10.43
C GLN A 102 8.27 3.85 10.05
N ASP A 103 9.30 3.21 9.50
CA ASP A 103 10.46 3.90 8.92
C ASP A 103 10.04 4.77 7.73
N THR A 104 8.91 4.45 7.10
CA THR A 104 8.38 5.17 5.94
C THR A 104 6.94 5.62 6.14
N LEU A 105 6.10 4.82 6.81
CA LEU A 105 4.67 5.07 6.91
C LEU A 105 4.28 5.73 8.25
N PRO A 106 3.21 6.54 8.30
CA PRO A 106 2.55 6.82 9.57
C PRO A 106 2.07 5.51 10.24
N PRO A 107 1.84 5.49 11.57
CA PRO A 107 1.19 4.36 12.22
C PRO A 107 -0.13 4.00 11.53
N TYR A 108 -0.43 2.70 11.39
CA TYR A 108 -1.61 2.23 10.67
C TYR A 108 -2.94 2.75 11.25
N GLU A 109 -3.01 2.99 12.55
CA GLU A 109 -4.16 3.62 13.23
C GLU A 109 -4.42 5.07 12.76
N VAL A 110 -3.41 5.73 12.20
CA VAL A 110 -3.51 7.07 11.59
C VAL A 110 -3.65 6.97 10.07
N LEU A 111 -2.88 6.08 9.44
CA LEU A 111 -2.87 5.89 7.99
C LEU A 111 -4.22 5.39 7.46
N ASP A 112 -4.79 4.33 8.06
CA ASP A 112 -6.00 3.69 7.54
C ASP A 112 -7.22 4.63 7.54
N PRO A 113 -7.48 5.45 8.58
CA PRO A 113 -8.53 6.46 8.54
C PRO A 113 -8.33 7.52 7.45
N ILE A 114 -7.10 8.01 7.26
CA ILE A 114 -6.80 8.98 6.19
C ILE A 114 -7.07 8.34 4.82
N LEU A 115 -6.63 7.10 4.61
CA LEU A 115 -6.87 6.36 3.38
C LEU A 115 -8.37 6.14 3.13
N LYS A 116 -9.14 5.80 4.16
CA LYS A 116 -10.60 5.68 4.02
C LYS A 116 -11.21 7.00 3.56
N LEU A 117 -10.89 8.10 4.24
CA LEU A 117 -11.46 9.42 3.91
C LEU A 117 -11.07 9.87 2.49
N TYR A 118 -9.81 9.69 2.10
CA TYR A 118 -9.30 10.13 0.80
C TYR A 118 -9.75 9.22 -0.35
N VAL A 119 -9.70 7.90 -0.16
CA VAL A 119 -9.93 6.92 -1.23
C VAL A 119 -11.38 6.51 -1.29
N GLU A 120 -12.01 6.22 -0.15
CA GLU A 120 -13.38 5.70 -0.12
C GLU A 120 -14.40 6.83 -0.12
N ASP A 121 -14.18 7.86 0.70
CA ASP A 121 -15.13 8.95 0.92
C ASP A 121 -14.88 10.21 0.04
N ASP A 122 -13.86 10.18 -0.84
CA ASP A 122 -13.44 11.28 -1.75
C ASP A 122 -13.24 12.65 -1.07
N ARG A 123 -12.82 12.66 0.20
CA ARG A 123 -12.57 13.89 0.94
C ARG A 123 -11.31 14.62 0.45
N SER A 124 -11.36 15.94 0.42
CA SER A 124 -10.18 16.78 0.13
C SER A 124 -9.17 16.75 1.28
N ALA A 125 -7.93 17.17 1.01
CA ALA A 125 -6.90 17.28 2.04
C ALA A 125 -7.33 18.19 3.21
N GLU A 126 -8.01 19.29 2.90
CA GLU A 126 -8.55 20.24 3.88
C GLU A 126 -9.66 19.60 4.72
N GLU A 127 -10.58 18.86 4.11
CA GLU A 127 -11.66 18.16 4.82
C GLU A 127 -11.14 17.05 5.74
N ILE A 128 -10.06 16.38 5.34
CA ILE A 128 -9.40 15.37 6.18
C ILE A 128 -8.69 16.07 7.35
N ALA A 129 -7.91 17.11 7.09
CA ALA A 129 -7.23 17.87 8.15
C ALA A 129 -8.23 18.47 9.17
N ALA A 130 -9.39 18.93 8.71
CA ALA A 130 -10.46 19.45 9.57
C ALA A 130 -11.04 18.40 10.54
N GLN A 131 -10.81 17.10 10.31
CA GLN A 131 -11.17 16.01 11.23
C GLN A 131 -10.12 15.75 12.32
N GLY A 132 -9.10 16.60 12.42
CA GLY A 132 -8.08 16.55 13.48
C GLY A 132 -6.82 15.77 13.10
N PHE A 133 -6.65 15.38 11.83
CA PHE A 133 -5.40 14.82 11.33
C PHE A 133 -4.38 15.91 11.06
N ASP A 134 -3.10 15.64 11.35
CA ASP A 134 -2.01 16.54 11.04
C ASP A 134 -1.94 16.84 9.52
N PRO A 135 -2.03 18.11 9.08
CA PRO A 135 -2.05 18.48 7.67
C PRO A 135 -0.82 17.98 6.89
N ALA A 136 0.36 17.96 7.51
CA ALA A 136 1.58 17.49 6.86
C ALA A 136 1.52 15.98 6.59
N THR A 137 1.01 15.21 7.56
CA THR A 137 0.77 13.78 7.43
C THR A 137 -0.27 13.48 6.35
N VAL A 138 -1.38 14.22 6.32
CA VAL A 138 -2.42 14.08 5.28
C VAL A 138 -1.84 14.31 3.88
N ALA A 139 -1.14 15.42 3.69
CA ALA A 139 -0.55 15.76 2.40
C ALA A 139 0.46 14.69 1.94
N ARG A 140 1.28 14.19 2.86
CA ARG A 140 2.24 13.11 2.60
C ARG A 140 1.55 11.81 2.17
N VAL A 141 0.49 11.40 2.88
CA VAL A 141 -0.25 10.17 2.53
C VAL A 141 -0.90 10.30 1.16
N ILE A 142 -1.52 11.45 0.85
CA ILE A 142 -2.12 11.71 -0.47
C ILE A 142 -1.08 11.62 -1.58
N GLU A 143 0.08 12.24 -1.40
CA GLU A 143 1.17 12.16 -2.39
C GLU A 143 1.64 10.71 -2.61
N MET A 144 1.81 9.94 -1.54
CA MET A 144 2.15 8.52 -1.65
C MET A 144 1.08 7.72 -2.39
N VAL A 145 -0.21 8.01 -2.16
CA VAL A 145 -1.30 7.36 -2.89
C VAL A 145 -1.22 7.68 -4.38
N ASP A 146 -1.06 8.95 -4.74
CA ASP A 146 -1.10 9.37 -6.13
C ASP A 146 0.11 8.87 -6.93
N HIS A 147 1.31 8.86 -6.33
CA HIS A 147 2.52 8.32 -6.96
C HIS A 147 2.51 6.79 -7.13
N SER A 148 1.64 6.10 -6.41
CA SER A 148 1.61 4.62 -6.39
C SER A 148 0.69 4.00 -7.45
N GLU A 149 0.10 4.81 -8.33
CA GLU A 149 -0.84 4.36 -9.36
C GLU A 149 -0.22 3.31 -10.29
N TYR A 150 1.02 3.52 -10.73
CA TYR A 150 1.71 2.59 -11.63
C TYR A 150 1.93 1.20 -11.03
N LYS A 151 2.11 1.11 -9.70
CA LYS A 151 2.21 -0.18 -8.99
C LYS A 151 0.85 -0.86 -8.95
N ARG A 152 -0.19 -0.13 -8.52
CA ARG A 152 -1.55 -0.67 -8.38
C ARG A 152 -2.14 -1.21 -9.68
N ARG A 153 -1.82 -0.59 -10.82
CA ARG A 153 -2.27 -1.07 -12.13
C ARG A 153 -1.71 -2.44 -12.52
N GLN A 154 -0.62 -2.86 -11.90
CA GLN A 154 0.03 -4.15 -12.12
C GLN A 154 -0.26 -5.16 -11.01
N ALA A 155 -1.02 -4.76 -9.99
CA ALA A 155 -1.39 -5.66 -8.91
C ALA A 155 -2.36 -6.74 -9.40
N PRO A 156 -2.23 -8.00 -8.93
CA PRO A 156 -3.15 -9.06 -9.30
C PRO A 156 -4.61 -8.74 -8.93
N PRO A 157 -5.58 -9.44 -9.53
CA PRO A 157 -6.98 -9.35 -9.10
C PRO A 157 -7.12 -9.78 -7.63
N GLY A 158 -8.16 -9.29 -6.98
CA GLY A 158 -8.43 -9.58 -5.57
C GLY A 158 -9.90 -9.33 -5.23
N ILE A 159 -10.27 -9.62 -3.99
CA ILE A 159 -11.63 -9.48 -3.49
C ILE A 159 -11.84 -8.02 -3.07
N LYS A 160 -12.97 -7.43 -3.50
CA LYS A 160 -13.44 -6.13 -3.01
C LYS A 160 -14.37 -6.35 -1.81
N ILE A 161 -14.11 -5.68 -0.70
CA ILE A 161 -14.94 -5.70 0.51
C ILE A 161 -15.37 -4.30 0.98
N THR A 162 -14.79 -3.25 0.40
CA THR A 162 -15.09 -1.85 0.71
C THR A 162 -15.96 -1.21 -0.39
N PRO A 163 -16.60 -0.05 -0.14
CA PRO A 163 -17.40 0.64 -1.15
C PRO A 163 -16.59 1.06 -2.39
N LYS A 164 -15.33 1.48 -2.20
CA LYS A 164 -14.41 1.88 -3.28
C LYS A 164 -13.06 1.18 -3.18
N ALA A 165 -12.77 0.33 -4.16
CA ALA A 165 -11.49 -0.36 -4.29
C ALA A 165 -10.62 0.27 -5.39
N PHE A 166 -9.29 0.10 -5.27
CA PHE A 166 -8.37 0.48 -6.33
C PHE A 166 -8.54 -0.42 -7.56
N GLY A 167 -8.58 0.19 -8.75
CA GLY A 167 -8.77 -0.51 -10.02
C GLY A 167 -10.03 -0.03 -10.72
N LYS A 168 -11.09 -0.85 -10.73
CA LYS A 168 -12.30 -0.51 -11.51
C LYS A 168 -13.02 0.74 -10.97
N ASP A 169 -13.07 0.93 -9.65
CA ASP A 169 -13.85 2.01 -9.02
C ASP A 169 -13.10 3.34 -8.91
N ARG A 170 -11.77 3.31 -8.75
CA ARG A 170 -10.90 4.50 -8.72
C ARG A 170 -9.81 4.38 -9.77
N ARG A 171 -9.88 5.23 -10.80
CA ARG A 171 -8.96 5.24 -11.96
C ARG A 171 -8.34 6.62 -12.11
N LEU A 172 -7.06 6.74 -11.76
CA LEU A 172 -6.29 7.96 -12.00
C LEU A 172 -5.24 7.71 -13.09
N PRO A 173 -4.80 8.75 -13.83
CA PRO A 173 -3.68 8.61 -14.76
C PRO A 173 -2.39 8.29 -14.00
N ILE A 174 -1.52 7.46 -14.60
CA ILE A 174 -0.17 7.23 -14.07
C ILE A 174 0.66 8.51 -14.20
N THR A 175 0.68 9.09 -15.40
CA THR A 175 1.30 10.40 -15.65
C THR A 175 0.38 11.48 -15.13
N ASN A 176 0.59 11.88 -13.88
CA ASN A 176 -0.22 12.88 -13.20
C ASN A 176 0.69 13.95 -12.56
N TRP A 177 0.47 15.21 -12.91
CA TRP A 177 1.16 16.38 -12.32
C TRP A 177 0.21 17.26 -11.50
N TYR A 178 -1.03 16.82 -11.27
CA TYR A 178 -1.95 17.52 -10.39
C TYR A 178 -1.42 17.52 -8.95
N ARG A 179 -1.36 18.70 -8.33
CA ARG A 179 -0.81 18.91 -6.97
C ARG A 179 -1.83 19.47 -5.98
N GLY A 180 -3.12 19.43 -6.29
CA GLY A 180 -4.18 19.90 -5.38
C GLY A 180 -4.22 21.42 -5.12
N ARG A 181 -3.15 22.18 -5.44
CA ARG A 181 -3.13 23.64 -5.36
C ARG A 181 -3.80 24.25 -6.60
N ARG A 182 -4.63 25.28 -6.36
CA ARG A 182 -5.01 26.25 -7.40
C ARG A 182 -3.76 26.65 -8.19
N PRO A 183 -3.84 26.86 -9.51
CA PRO A 183 -2.72 27.45 -10.22
C PRO A 183 -2.38 28.77 -9.53
N ALA A 184 -1.18 28.88 -8.97
CA ALA A 184 -0.51 30.17 -8.97
C ALA A 184 -0.46 30.59 -10.44
N GLU A 185 -0.78 31.87 -10.69
CA GLU A 185 -0.94 32.50 -12.00
C GLU A 185 -0.20 31.78 -13.12
N ALA A 186 -0.95 31.47 -14.19
CA ALA A 186 -0.38 30.91 -15.42
C ALA A 186 0.93 31.66 -15.74
N PRO A 187 2.03 30.95 -16.07
CA PRO A 187 3.26 31.63 -16.44
C PRO A 187 2.92 32.62 -17.55
N THR A 188 3.13 33.90 -17.27
CA THR A 188 3.00 34.96 -18.26
C THR A 188 3.86 34.54 -19.44
N ARG A 189 3.23 34.19 -20.57
CA ARG A 189 3.96 34.01 -21.82
C ARG A 189 4.80 35.27 -22.01
N PRO A 190 6.12 35.18 -22.26
CA PRO A 190 6.87 36.36 -22.64
C PRO A 190 6.22 36.93 -23.89
N THR A 191 5.65 38.12 -23.75
CA THR A 191 5.24 38.96 -24.87
C THR A 191 6.49 39.56 -25.49
N GLY A 192 6.73 39.25 -26.77
CA GLY A 192 7.73 39.88 -27.64
C GLY A 192 8.97 39.00 -27.84
N ALA A 193 9.55 38.89 -29.04
CA ALA A 193 9.36 39.59 -30.32
C ALA A 193 9.66 38.64 -31.48
#